data_AF-A0A1Y1YC82-F1
#
_entry.id   AF-A0A1Y1YC82-F1
#
_cell.length_a   1.000
_cell.length_b   1.000
_cell.length_c   1.000
_cell.angle_alpha   90.00
_cell.angle_beta   90.00
_cell.angle_gamma   90.00
#
_symmetry.space_group_name_H-M   'P 1'
#
loop_
_entity.id
_entity.type
_entity.pdbx_description
1 polymer ?
#
loop_
_entity_poly.entity_id
_entity_poly.type
_entity_poly.pdbx_seq_one_letter_code
_entity_poly.pdbx_strand_id
1 'polypeptide(L)'
;MKSGWSFLVCRFFVGVAEGPFLPMVSSMGSSWYTKGEAPIRMAIWNAGNIASNIFPGLLAAGILENMKGVGGLHSWQWFVLIEGIIGIAVAIVGFWRILNFAHNTRTYLLTPEEGEMAQYRMMVSNGGHSEDNEGEAWEGTIMAIRDPFTWIFPILHFGLILALSFKDFFPSLRSQEPLYRSGDGLIIFGCGMGFVGCMLARWRSIRLNKKLAAEEAINNEPKGWRYVL
;
A
#
# COMPACT_ATOMS: atom_id res chain seq x y z
N MET A 1 19.13 -14.80 -20.57
CA MET A 1 18.16 -15.93 -20.58
C MET A 1 18.02 -16.40 -22.01
N LYS A 2 18.18 -17.70 -22.29
CA LYS A 2 18.26 -18.22 -23.68
C LYS A 2 16.93 -18.77 -24.24
N SER A 3 15.88 -18.91 -23.41
CA SER A 3 14.56 -19.43 -23.80
C SER A 3 13.43 -18.57 -23.22
N GLY A 4 12.39 -18.30 -24.02
CA GLY A 4 11.23 -17.51 -23.61
C GLY A 4 10.43 -18.16 -22.45
N TRP A 5 10.40 -19.50 -22.40
CA TRP A 5 9.76 -20.24 -21.30
C TRP A 5 10.43 -19.97 -19.95
N SER A 6 11.77 -19.87 -19.92
CA SER A 6 12.49 -19.55 -18.69
C SER A 6 12.14 -18.15 -18.17
N PHE A 7 11.87 -17.20 -19.06
CA PHE A 7 11.44 -15.86 -18.67
C PHE A 7 10.04 -15.88 -18.04
N LEU A 8 9.08 -16.59 -18.64
CA LEU A 8 7.72 -16.73 -18.12
C LEU A 8 7.71 -17.38 -16.73
N VAL A 9 8.49 -18.44 -16.54
CA VAL A 9 8.59 -19.15 -15.26
C VAL A 9 9.18 -18.25 -14.18
N CYS A 10 10.26 -17.51 -14.46
CA CYS A 10 10.80 -16.54 -13.51
C CYS A 10 9.78 -15.47 -13.14
N ARG A 11 9.05 -14.94 -14.12
CA ARG A 11 8.01 -13.92 -13.89
C ARG A 11 6.85 -14.43 -13.04
N PHE A 12 6.47 -15.70 -13.24
CA PHE A 12 5.46 -16.35 -12.42
C PHE A 12 5.88 -16.43 -10.94
N PHE A 13 7.11 -16.90 -10.65
CA PHE A 13 7.59 -16.97 -9.28
C PHE A 13 7.70 -15.60 -8.61
N VAL A 14 8.12 -14.57 -9.35
CA VAL A 14 8.11 -13.19 -8.85
C VAL A 14 6.69 -12.75 -8.51
N GLY A 15 5.71 -13.02 -9.39
CA GLY A 15 4.31 -12.69 -9.12
C GLY A 15 3.73 -13.41 -7.90
N VAL A 16 4.07 -14.69 -7.72
CA VAL A 16 3.66 -15.46 -6.52
C VAL A 16 4.29 -14.91 -5.25
N ALA A 17 5.54 -14.46 -5.30
CA ALA A 17 6.24 -13.89 -4.15
C ALA A 17 5.75 -12.48 -3.80
N GLU A 18 5.46 -11.63 -4.79
CA GLU A 18 5.01 -10.25 -4.58
C GLU A 18 3.51 -10.15 -4.27
N GLY A 19 2.70 -11.07 -4.79
CA GLY A 19 1.24 -11.07 -4.64
C GLY A 19 0.73 -10.87 -3.20
N PRO A 20 1.20 -11.63 -2.20
CA PRO A 20 0.73 -11.50 -0.83
C PRO A 20 1.29 -10.28 -0.09
N PHE A 21 2.26 -9.54 -0.64
CA PHE A 21 2.95 -8.48 0.08
C PHE A 21 2.02 -7.33 0.49
N LEU A 22 1.19 -6.84 -0.43
CA LEU A 22 0.24 -5.77 -0.16
C LEU A 22 -0.83 -6.14 0.90
N PRO A 23 -1.55 -7.27 0.77
CA PRO A 23 -2.52 -7.68 1.80
C PRO A 23 -1.84 -8.01 3.14
N MET A 24 -0.61 -8.55 3.12
CA MET A 24 0.13 -8.82 4.37
C MET A 24 0.44 -7.53 5.13
N VAL A 25 0.97 -6.51 4.46
CA VAL A 25 1.28 -5.21 5.10
C VAL A 25 0.01 -4.54 5.60
N SER A 26 -1.10 -4.62 4.85
CA SER A 26 -2.37 -4.01 5.27
C SER A 26 -2.98 -4.71 6.48
N SER A 27 -3.00 -6.05 6.52
CA SER A 27 -3.47 -6.84 7.66
C SER A 27 -2.58 -6.69 8.90
N MET A 28 -1.26 -6.61 8.72
CA MET A 28 -0.37 -6.31 9.84
C MET A 28 -0.60 -4.89 10.37
N GLY A 29 -0.77 -3.91 9.48
CA GLY A 29 -1.11 -2.55 9.86
C GLY A 29 -2.42 -2.45 10.66
N SER A 30 -3.47 -3.17 10.27
CA SER A 30 -4.76 -3.14 10.97
C SER A 30 -4.69 -3.76 12.37
N SER A 31 -3.79 -4.73 12.60
CA SER A 31 -3.61 -5.35 13.92
C SER A 31 -2.89 -4.46 14.95
N TRP A 32 -2.11 -3.48 14.50
CA TRP A 32 -1.28 -2.63 15.37
C TRP A 32 -1.77 -1.18 15.47
N TYR A 33 -2.62 -0.72 14.55
CA TYR A 33 -3.02 0.69 14.46
C TYR A 33 -4.54 0.87 14.55
N THR A 34 -4.94 1.89 15.31
CA THR A 34 -6.35 2.26 15.50
C THR A 34 -6.95 2.85 14.22
N LYS A 35 -8.29 2.83 14.10
CA LYS A 35 -9.03 3.33 12.93
C LYS A 35 -8.71 4.79 12.56
N GLY A 36 -8.28 5.61 13.52
CA GLY A 36 -7.86 7.00 13.29
C GLY A 36 -6.40 7.17 12.87
N GLU A 37 -5.52 6.22 13.19
CA GLU A 37 -4.08 6.29 12.90
C GLU A 37 -3.69 5.51 11.64
N ALA A 38 -4.46 4.49 11.25
CA ALA A 38 -4.16 3.65 10.10
C ALA A 38 -4.02 4.44 8.77
N PRO A 39 -4.90 5.42 8.44
CA PRO A 39 -4.83 6.11 7.14
C PRO A 39 -3.54 6.92 6.96
N ILE A 40 -3.08 7.61 8.00
CA ILE A 40 -1.86 8.44 7.90
C ILE A 40 -0.60 7.59 7.76
N ARG A 41 -0.57 6.42 8.41
CA ARG A 41 0.55 5.47 8.31
C ARG A 41 0.57 4.79 6.95
N MET A 42 -0.59 4.42 6.41
CA MET A 42 -0.70 3.92 5.03
C MET A 42 -0.29 4.98 4.00
N ALA A 43 -0.60 6.26 4.23
CA ALA A 43 -0.15 7.34 3.37
C ALA A 43 1.38 7.49 3.37
N ILE A 44 2.04 7.36 4.54
CA ILE A 44 3.51 7.37 4.63
C ILE A 44 4.11 6.17 3.89
N TRP A 45 3.53 4.98 4.06
CA TRP A 45 3.97 3.78 3.34
C TRP A 45 3.84 3.96 1.82
N ASN A 46 2.71 4.49 1.35
CA ASN A 46 2.48 4.73 -0.07
C ASN A 46 3.40 5.84 -0.64
N ALA A 47 3.69 6.88 0.16
CA ALA A 47 4.67 7.90 -0.22
C ALA A 47 6.08 7.30 -0.38
N GLY A 48 6.45 6.37 0.51
CA GLY A 48 7.68 5.58 0.37
C GLY A 48 7.70 4.78 -0.93
N ASN A 49 6.60 4.10 -1.27
CA ASN A 49 6.48 3.34 -2.52
C ASN A 49 6.72 4.23 -3.76
N ILE A 50 6.08 5.41 -3.82
CA ILE A 50 6.26 6.35 -4.93
C ILE A 50 7.70 6.85 -4.98
N ALA A 51 8.31 7.19 -3.84
CA ALA A 51 9.71 7.62 -3.79
C ALA A 51 10.68 6.51 -4.26
N SER A 52 10.40 5.25 -3.92
CA SER A 52 11.20 4.10 -4.33
C SER A 52 11.26 3.92 -5.85
N ASN A 53 10.26 4.37 -6.61
CA ASN A 53 10.24 4.24 -8.08
C ASN A 53 11.35 5.05 -8.78
N ILE A 54 11.97 6.03 -8.11
CA ILE A 54 13.02 6.88 -8.71
C ILE A 54 14.38 6.17 -8.73
N PHE A 55 14.66 5.35 -7.71
CA PHE A 55 15.98 4.74 -7.51
C PHE A 55 16.39 3.72 -8.59
N PRO A 56 15.48 2.84 -9.09
CA PRO A 56 15.83 1.89 -10.15
C PRO A 56 16.33 2.56 -11.42
N GLY A 57 15.77 3.73 -11.80
CA GLY A 57 16.19 4.48 -12.98
C GLY A 57 17.62 5.02 -12.87
N LEU A 58 17.98 5.55 -11.70
CA LEU A 58 19.33 6.05 -11.42
C LEU A 58 20.35 4.90 -11.37
N LEU A 59 19.98 3.78 -10.72
CA LEU A 59 20.79 2.56 -10.71
C LEU A 59 21.01 2.01 -12.12
N ALA A 60 19.96 1.98 -12.95
CA ALA A 60 20.04 1.52 -14.33
C ALA A 60 21.02 2.38 -15.16
N ALA A 61 20.96 3.70 -15.03
CA ALA A 61 21.89 4.60 -15.72
C ALA A 61 23.36 4.32 -15.34
N GLY A 62 23.65 4.22 -14.04
CA GLY A 62 25.02 3.95 -13.57
C GLY A 62 25.57 2.59 -14.01
N ILE A 63 24.73 1.55 -14.05
CA ILE A 63 25.11 0.19 -14.44
C ILE A 63 25.29 0.09 -15.97
N LEU A 64 24.42 0.73 -16.75
CA LEU A 64 24.52 0.73 -18.21
C LEU A 64 25.80 1.41 -18.70
N GLU A 65 26.24 2.47 -18.04
CA GLU A 65 27.45 3.21 -18.40
C GLU A 65 28.75 2.50 -17.98
N ASN A 66 28.79 1.86 -16.80
CA ASN A 66 30.06 1.39 -16.22
C ASN A 66 30.30 -0.13 -16.27
N MET A 67 29.27 -0.96 -16.50
CA MET A 67 29.35 -2.42 -16.29
C MET A 67 29.23 -3.26 -17.58
N LYS A 68 29.42 -2.66 -18.75
CA LYS A 68 29.38 -3.39 -20.02
C LYS A 68 30.64 -4.26 -20.19
N GLY A 69 30.49 -5.59 -20.13
CA GLY A 69 31.58 -6.54 -20.36
C GLY A 69 32.34 -6.98 -19.11
N VAL A 70 31.99 -6.47 -17.93
CA VAL A 70 32.54 -6.94 -16.65
C VAL A 70 32.05 -8.36 -16.38
N GLY A 71 32.97 -9.32 -16.26
CA GLY A 71 32.66 -10.73 -16.01
C GLY A 71 31.98 -11.47 -17.17
N GLY A 72 32.01 -10.93 -18.40
CA GLY A 72 31.40 -11.56 -19.58
C GLY A 72 29.87 -11.52 -19.62
N LEU A 73 29.25 -10.75 -18.72
CA LEU A 73 27.80 -10.59 -18.61
C LEU A 73 27.33 -9.29 -19.25
N HIS A 74 26.08 -9.27 -19.73
CA HIS A 74 25.44 -8.05 -20.21
C HIS A 74 25.01 -7.15 -19.04
N SER A 75 25.01 -5.83 -19.23
CA SER A 75 24.68 -4.85 -18.18
C SER A 75 23.31 -5.07 -17.53
N TRP A 76 22.31 -5.56 -18.28
CA TRP A 76 20.98 -5.87 -17.73
C TRP A 76 20.98 -7.07 -16.75
N GLN A 77 21.92 -8.01 -16.91
CA GLN A 77 22.04 -9.16 -16.01
C GLN A 77 22.62 -8.73 -14.66
N TRP A 78 23.59 -7.81 -14.69
CA TRP A 78 24.13 -7.20 -13.49
C TRP A 78 23.10 -6.38 -12.73
N PHE A 79 22.22 -5.68 -13.44
CA PHE A 79 21.11 -4.94 -12.84
C PHE A 79 20.21 -5.86 -12.00
N VAL A 80 19.71 -6.95 -12.59
CA VAL A 80 18.86 -7.93 -11.88
C VAL A 80 19.57 -8.58 -10.69
N LEU A 81 20.87 -8.84 -10.83
CA LEU A 81 21.67 -9.49 -9.78
C LEU A 81 21.90 -8.57 -8.57
N ILE A 82 22.23 -7.30 -8.82
CA ILE A 82 22.43 -6.30 -7.75
C ILE A 82 21.11 -6.04 -7.01
N GLU A 83 20.02 -5.85 -7.75
CA GLU A 83 18.69 -5.64 -7.17
C GLU A 83 18.24 -6.85 -6.34
N GLY A 84 18.49 -8.07 -6.84
CA GLY A 84 18.21 -9.30 -6.12
C GLY A 84 19.00 -9.45 -4.82
N ILE A 85 20.30 -9.14 -4.81
CA ILE A 85 21.14 -9.21 -3.60
C ILE A 85 20.67 -8.22 -2.54
N ILE A 86 20.37 -6.99 -2.93
CA ILE A 86 19.86 -5.95 -2.02
C ILE A 86 18.52 -6.41 -1.44
N GLY A 87 17.63 -6.96 -2.28
CA GLY A 87 16.34 -7.52 -1.85
C GLY A 87 16.51 -8.65 -0.81
N ILE A 88 17.42 -9.60 -1.05
CA ILE A 88 17.69 -10.69 -0.10
C ILE A 88 18.25 -10.16 1.22
N ALA A 89 19.17 -9.20 1.18
CA ALA A 89 19.72 -8.58 2.39
C ALA A 89 18.63 -7.89 3.23
N VAL A 90 17.75 -7.13 2.57
CA VAL A 90 16.60 -6.48 3.23
C VAL A 90 15.61 -7.51 3.75
N ALA A 91 15.35 -8.60 3.03
CA ALA A 91 14.48 -9.68 3.48
C ALA A 91 15.01 -10.37 4.75
N ILE A 92 16.32 -10.62 4.83
CA ILE A 92 16.96 -11.17 6.03
C ILE A 92 16.79 -10.19 7.19
N VAL A 93 17.11 -8.91 7.02
CA VAL A 93 16.93 -7.92 8.09
C VAL A 93 15.46 -7.79 8.50
N GLY A 94 14.55 -7.81 7.53
CA GLY A 94 13.11 -7.76 7.74
C GLY A 94 12.60 -8.94 8.56
N PHE A 95 13.06 -10.16 8.27
CA PHE A 95 12.67 -11.37 9.00
C PHE A 95 12.97 -11.27 10.51
N TRP A 96 14.09 -10.62 10.89
CA TRP A 96 14.44 -10.43 12.30
C TRP A 96 13.78 -9.22 12.96
N ARG A 97 13.37 -8.21 12.17
CA ARG A 97 12.86 -6.93 12.68
C ARG A 97 11.35 -6.79 12.63
N ILE A 98 10.67 -7.57 11.80
CA ILE A 98 9.21 -7.54 11.69
C ILE A 98 8.60 -8.08 12.99
N LEU A 99 7.82 -7.23 13.64
CA LEU A 99 6.96 -7.61 14.77
C LEU A 99 5.85 -8.53 14.25
N ASN A 100 5.61 -9.64 14.94
CA ASN A 100 4.45 -10.50 14.65
C ASN A 100 3.14 -9.77 14.97
N PHE A 101 1.99 -10.41 14.73
CA PHE A 101 0.69 -9.86 15.09
C PHE A 101 0.60 -9.51 16.58
N ALA A 102 -0.08 -8.42 16.92
CA ALA A 102 -0.21 -7.91 18.30
C ALA A 102 -0.69 -8.99 19.30
N HIS A 103 -1.51 -9.96 18.85
CA HIS A 103 -2.00 -11.07 19.67
C HIS A 103 -0.96 -12.17 19.97
N ASN A 104 0.06 -12.33 19.12
CA ASN A 104 1.06 -13.42 19.21
C ASN A 104 2.49 -12.90 19.48
N THR A 105 2.65 -11.65 19.92
CA THR A 105 3.97 -11.02 19.99
C THR A 105 4.64 -11.26 21.34
N ARG A 106 5.44 -12.33 21.40
CA ARG A 106 6.55 -12.50 22.34
C ARG A 106 7.85 -12.14 21.60
N THR A 107 8.04 -10.87 21.24
CA THR A 107 9.20 -10.43 20.44
C THR A 107 10.12 -9.54 21.28
N TYR A 108 11.44 -9.66 21.05
CA TYR A 108 12.56 -9.06 21.80
C TYR A 108 12.56 -7.52 21.99
N LEU A 109 11.67 -6.80 21.30
CA LEU A 109 11.70 -5.33 21.20
C LEU A 109 10.66 -4.64 22.09
N LEU A 110 9.60 -5.35 22.51
CA LEU A 110 8.56 -4.81 23.40
C LEU A 110 8.60 -5.53 24.74
N THR A 111 8.37 -4.77 25.81
CA THR A 111 8.06 -5.35 27.11
C THR A 111 6.64 -5.97 27.09
N PRO A 112 6.38 -6.98 27.94
CA PRO A 112 5.05 -7.60 28.03
C PRO A 112 3.94 -6.58 28.30
N GLU A 113 4.22 -5.58 29.14
CA GLU A 113 3.29 -4.51 29.52
C GLU A 113 2.92 -3.62 28.32
N GLU A 114 3.87 -3.28 27.46
CA GLU A 114 3.62 -2.51 26.23
C GLU A 114 2.77 -3.31 25.22
N GLY A 115 2.96 -4.63 25.17
CA GLY A 115 2.17 -5.53 24.35
C GLY A 115 0.70 -5.57 24.78
N GLU A 116 0.45 -5.73 26.08
CA GLU A 116 -0.91 -5.69 26.65
C GLU A 116 -1.57 -4.33 26.44
N MET A 117 -0.82 -3.22 26.61
CA MET A 117 -1.33 -1.88 26.34
C MET A 117 -1.71 -1.70 24.86
N ALA A 118 -0.93 -2.26 23.92
CA ALA A 118 -1.26 -2.20 22.49
C ALA A 118 -2.55 -2.98 22.18
N GLN A 119 -2.72 -4.17 22.75
CA GLN A 119 -3.95 -4.96 22.61
C GLN A 119 -5.17 -4.24 23.21
N TYR A 120 -5.01 -3.65 24.41
CA TYR A 120 -6.06 -2.89 25.06
C TYR A 120 -6.52 -1.69 24.20
N ARG A 121 -5.57 -0.96 23.59
CA ARG A 121 -5.89 0.15 22.67
C ARG A 121 -6.68 -0.32 21.46
N MET A 122 -6.38 -1.50 20.93
CA MET A 122 -7.12 -2.09 19.82
C MET A 122 -8.54 -2.47 20.23
N MET A 123 -8.73 -3.10 21.39
CA MET A 123 -10.06 -3.45 21.91
C MET A 123 -10.94 -2.21 22.11
N VAL A 124 -10.38 -1.13 22.67
CA VAL A 124 -11.10 0.14 22.85
C VAL A 124 -11.48 0.75 21.50
N SER A 125 -10.56 0.73 20.52
CA SER A 125 -10.84 1.22 19.16
C SER A 125 -11.90 0.40 18.43
N ASN A 126 -12.09 -0.87 18.81
CA ASN A 126 -13.10 -1.74 18.22
C ASN A 126 -14.43 -1.77 18.98
N GLY A 127 -14.59 -0.91 19.99
CA GLY A 127 -15.82 -0.85 20.77
C GLY A 127 -16.06 -2.11 21.62
N GLY A 128 -15.00 -2.78 22.06
CA GLY A 128 -15.08 -3.93 22.96
C GLY A 128 -15.43 -5.27 22.29
N HIS A 129 -15.64 -5.31 20.96
CA HIS A 129 -15.83 -6.56 20.24
C HIS A 129 -14.46 -7.09 19.77
N SER A 130 -14.09 -8.30 20.20
CA SER A 130 -12.95 -9.02 19.64
C SER A 130 -13.35 -9.59 18.28
N GLU A 131 -12.63 -9.22 17.21
CA GLU A 131 -12.88 -9.75 15.84
C GLU A 131 -12.54 -11.24 15.71
N ASP A 132 -11.97 -11.82 16.77
CA ASP A 132 -11.32 -13.13 16.76
C ASP A 132 -12.26 -14.29 17.15
N ASN A 133 -13.48 -14.00 17.63
CA ASN A 133 -14.32 -14.98 18.34
C ASN A 133 -15.71 -15.28 17.75
N GLU A 134 -16.09 -14.70 16.60
CA GLU A 134 -17.45 -14.88 16.05
C GLU A 134 -17.41 -15.40 14.60
N GLY A 135 -17.22 -16.71 14.44
CA GLY A 135 -17.48 -17.46 13.20
C GLY A 135 -16.28 -18.16 12.57
N GLU A 136 -16.54 -19.21 11.77
CA GLU A 136 -15.51 -19.83 10.94
C GLU A 136 -14.98 -18.79 9.93
N ALA A 137 -13.67 -18.77 9.64
CA ALA A 137 -13.07 -17.81 8.70
C ALA A 137 -13.76 -17.78 7.32
N TRP A 138 -14.38 -18.90 6.93
CA TRP A 138 -15.15 -19.02 5.71
C TRP A 138 -16.51 -18.30 5.77
N GLU A 139 -17.19 -18.33 6.93
CA GLU A 139 -18.44 -17.61 7.14
C GLU A 139 -18.22 -16.10 7.10
N GLY A 140 -17.16 -15.61 7.76
CA GLY A 140 -16.75 -14.20 7.68
C GLY A 140 -16.41 -13.76 6.25
N THR A 141 -15.74 -14.63 5.49
CA THR A 141 -15.44 -14.37 4.07
C THR A 141 -16.71 -14.28 3.22
N ILE A 142 -17.67 -15.19 3.42
CA ILE A 142 -18.96 -15.16 2.72
C ILE A 142 -19.75 -13.90 3.08
N MET A 143 -19.70 -13.47 4.35
CA MET A 143 -20.35 -12.25 4.81
C MET A 143 -19.75 -11.00 4.14
N ALA A 144 -18.42 -10.91 4.06
CA ALA A 144 -17.73 -9.83 3.37
C ALA A 144 -18.03 -9.81 1.86
N ILE A 145 -18.10 -10.97 1.21
CA ILE A 145 -18.46 -11.09 -0.21
C ILE A 145 -19.91 -10.65 -0.49
N ARG A 146 -20.83 -10.83 0.48
CA ARG A 146 -22.23 -10.42 0.31
C ARG A 146 -22.46 -8.93 0.55
N ASP A 147 -21.54 -8.24 1.22
CA ASP A 147 -21.68 -6.83 1.51
C ASP A 147 -21.36 -5.95 0.27
N PRO A 148 -22.32 -5.18 -0.27
CA PRO A 148 -22.08 -4.31 -1.41
C PRO A 148 -21.05 -3.21 -1.14
N PHE A 149 -20.87 -2.77 0.12
CA PHE A 149 -19.84 -1.77 0.46
C PHE A 149 -18.43 -2.33 0.28
N THR A 150 -18.23 -3.62 0.55
CA THR A 150 -16.96 -4.30 0.35
C THR A 150 -16.52 -4.31 -1.12
N TRP A 151 -17.46 -4.31 -2.08
CA TRP A 151 -17.14 -4.28 -3.53
C TRP A 151 -16.82 -2.89 -4.07
N ILE A 152 -17.35 -1.83 -3.45
CA ILE A 152 -17.10 -0.46 -3.88
C ILE A 152 -15.61 -0.12 -3.75
N PHE A 153 -14.95 -0.58 -2.69
CA PHE A 153 -13.54 -0.26 -2.42
C PHE A 153 -12.57 -0.85 -3.48
N PRO A 154 -12.63 -2.15 -3.83
CA PRO A 154 -11.84 -2.73 -4.91
C PRO A 154 -12.12 -2.12 -6.28
N ILE A 155 -13.38 -1.81 -6.59
CA ILE A 155 -13.75 -1.19 -7.88
C ILE A 155 -13.12 0.20 -8.02
N LEU A 156 -13.23 1.02 -6.96
CA LEU A 156 -12.58 2.34 -6.93
C LEU A 156 -11.06 2.21 -7.01
N HIS A 157 -10.47 1.28 -6.26
CA HIS A 157 -9.03 1.05 -6.26
C HIS A 157 -8.53 0.52 -7.62
N PHE A 158 -9.28 -0.37 -8.27
CA PHE A 158 -8.99 -0.87 -9.61
C PHE A 158 -9.05 0.26 -10.65
N GLY A 159 -10.05 1.14 -10.56
CA GLY A 159 -10.13 2.33 -11.40
C GLY A 159 -8.92 3.26 -11.23
N LEU A 160 -8.46 3.44 -9.99
CA LEU A 160 -7.25 4.22 -9.69
C LEU A 160 -5.99 3.57 -10.32
N ILE A 161 -5.82 2.25 -10.17
CA ILE A 161 -4.67 1.53 -10.76
C ILE A 161 -4.69 1.63 -12.28
N LEU A 162 -5.85 1.44 -12.92
CA LEU A 162 -6.00 1.58 -14.37
C LEU A 162 -5.61 2.97 -14.85
N ALA A 163 -5.98 4.02 -14.12
CA ALA A 163 -5.57 5.38 -14.43
C ALA A 163 -4.05 5.57 -14.30
N LEU A 164 -3.41 4.95 -13.30
CA LEU A 164 -1.96 5.00 -13.12
C LEU A 164 -1.21 4.23 -14.20
N SER A 165 -1.72 3.09 -14.67
CA SER A 165 -1.10 2.27 -15.73
C SER A 165 -0.95 3.02 -17.06
N PHE A 166 -1.72 4.09 -17.27
CA PHE A 166 -1.55 4.98 -18.41
C PHE A 166 -0.11 5.51 -18.53
N LYS A 167 0.58 5.73 -17.40
CA LYS A 167 1.96 6.22 -17.34
C LYS A 167 2.96 5.30 -18.07
N ASP A 168 2.68 4.01 -18.12
CA ASP A 168 3.60 3.02 -18.68
C ASP A 168 3.52 2.96 -20.21
N PHE A 169 2.45 3.50 -20.81
CA PHE A 169 2.28 3.59 -22.27
C PHE A 169 2.92 4.84 -22.88
N PHE A 170 3.36 5.81 -22.08
CA PHE A 170 3.96 7.06 -22.58
C PHE A 170 5.18 6.88 -23.49
N PRO A 171 6.14 5.98 -23.21
CA PRO A 171 7.28 5.76 -24.10
C PRO A 171 6.84 5.34 -25.52
N SER A 172 5.77 4.55 -25.64
CA SER A 172 5.21 4.18 -26.95
C SER A 172 4.48 5.33 -27.63
N LEU A 173 3.74 6.15 -26.88
CA LEU A 173 2.97 7.29 -27.41
C LEU A 173 3.86 8.44 -27.90
N ARG A 174 5.01 8.68 -27.26
CA ARG A 174 5.99 9.69 -27.68
C ARG A 174 6.60 9.40 -29.06
N SER A 175 6.51 8.17 -29.55
CA SER A 175 6.96 7.83 -30.92
C SER A 175 6.04 8.39 -32.03
N GLN A 176 4.88 8.95 -31.68
CA GLN A 176 3.83 9.40 -32.62
C GLN A 176 3.62 10.94 -32.65
N GLU A 177 4.66 11.76 -32.43
CA GLU A 177 4.56 13.23 -32.50
C GLU A 177 4.19 13.70 -33.93
N PRO A 178 3.12 14.51 -34.12
CA PRO A 178 2.87 15.77 -33.39
C PRO A 178 1.54 15.87 -32.62
N LEU A 179 0.67 14.86 -32.65
CA LEU A 179 -0.69 14.94 -32.06
C LEU A 179 -0.70 14.89 -30.52
N TYR A 180 0.34 14.34 -29.89
CA TYR A 180 0.33 13.96 -28.47
C TYR A 180 1.00 14.97 -27.51
N ARG A 181 1.49 16.10 -28.03
CA ARG A 181 2.23 17.12 -27.26
C ARG A 181 1.43 17.73 -26.10
N SER A 182 0.10 17.69 -26.18
CA SER A 182 -0.83 18.22 -25.17
C SER A 182 -1.29 17.18 -24.14
N GLY A 183 -1.00 15.89 -24.35
CA GLY A 183 -1.45 14.80 -23.48
C GLY A 183 -0.87 14.87 -22.07
N ASP A 184 0.43 15.19 -21.96
CA ASP A 184 1.15 15.31 -20.69
C ASP A 184 0.51 16.34 -19.75
N GLY A 185 0.09 17.49 -20.30
CA GLY A 185 -0.54 18.56 -19.53
C GLY A 185 -1.94 18.20 -19.01
N LEU A 186 -2.74 17.49 -19.81
CA LEU A 186 -4.10 17.07 -19.44
C LEU A 186 -4.09 16.06 -18.28
N ILE A 187 -3.06 15.22 -18.24
CA ILE A 187 -2.92 14.16 -17.23
C ILE A 187 -2.44 14.76 -15.90
N ILE A 188 -1.44 15.64 -15.93
CA ILE A 188 -1.00 16.38 -14.74
C ILE A 188 -2.17 17.19 -14.17
N PHE A 189 -2.96 17.83 -15.03
CA PHE A 189 -4.16 18.54 -14.63
C PHE A 189 -5.20 17.60 -13.98
N GLY A 190 -5.47 16.44 -14.58
CA GLY A 190 -6.38 15.43 -14.04
C GLY A 190 -5.95 14.90 -12.67
N CYS A 191 -4.66 14.56 -12.50
CA CYS A 191 -4.10 14.15 -11.22
C CYS A 191 -4.17 15.26 -10.17
N GLY A 192 -3.90 16.51 -10.57
CA GLY A 192 -4.00 17.70 -9.72
C GLY A 192 -5.43 17.95 -9.23
N MET A 193 -6.43 17.85 -10.11
CA MET A 193 -7.84 17.97 -9.72
C MET A 193 -8.27 16.85 -8.77
N GLY A 194 -7.81 15.62 -9.00
CA GLY A 194 -8.09 14.49 -8.10
C GLY A 194 -7.54 14.73 -6.70
N PHE A 195 -6.31 15.24 -6.58
CA PHE A 195 -5.71 15.60 -5.30
C PHE A 195 -6.50 16.69 -4.58
N VAL A 196 -6.87 17.77 -5.29
CA VAL A 196 -7.69 18.85 -4.75
C VAL A 196 -9.06 18.33 -4.30
N GLY A 197 -9.69 17.45 -5.08
CA GLY A 197 -10.96 16.79 -4.75
C GLY A 197 -10.88 15.98 -3.45
N CYS A 198 -9.84 15.16 -3.30
CA CYS A 198 -9.61 14.39 -2.07
C CYS A 198 -9.35 15.29 -0.86
N MET A 199 -8.59 16.38 -1.02
CA MET A 199 -8.35 17.35 0.05
C MET A 199 -9.64 18.08 0.46
N LEU A 200 -10.49 18.45 -0.49
CA LEU A 200 -11.78 19.09 -0.22
C LEU A 200 -12.75 18.14 0.48
N ALA A 201 -12.80 16.88 0.05
CA ALA A 201 -13.62 15.84 0.70
C ALA A 201 -13.17 15.62 2.16
N ARG A 202 -11.86 15.51 2.39
CA ARG A 202 -11.27 15.42 3.74
C ARG A 202 -11.59 16.65 4.59
N TRP A 203 -11.41 17.86 4.04
CA TRP A 203 -11.73 19.11 4.74
C TRP A 203 -13.20 19.18 5.13
N ARG A 204 -14.11 18.78 4.24
CA ARG A 204 -15.55 18.71 4.49
C ARG A 204 -15.88 17.68 5.57
N SER A 205 -15.28 16.49 5.53
CA SER A 205 -15.45 15.45 6.55
C SER A 205 -15.03 15.93 7.94
N ILE A 206 -13.85 16.56 8.06
CA ILE A 206 -13.37 17.13 9.33
C ILE A 206 -14.31 18.21 9.87
N ARG A 207 -14.83 19.09 9.01
CA ARG A 207 -15.80 20.11 9.43
C ARG A 207 -17.11 19.50 9.92
N LEU A 208 -17.63 18.49 9.23
CA LEU A 208 -18.87 17.81 9.61
C LEU A 208 -18.72 17.09 10.96
N ASN A 209 -17.61 16.38 11.17
CA ASN A 209 -17.32 15.74 12.46
C ASN A 209 -17.19 16.73 13.62
N LYS A 210 -16.62 17.92 13.38
CA LYS A 210 -16.55 18.99 14.39
C LYS A 210 -17.93 19.54 14.76
N LYS A 211 -18.84 19.63 13.78
CA LYS A 211 -20.23 20.06 14.02
C LYS A 211 -21.01 19.02 14.82
N LEU A 212 -20.93 17.75 14.42
CA LEU A 212 -21.56 16.64 15.14
C LEU A 212 -21.06 16.57 16.59
N ALA A 213 -19.75 16.69 16.81
CA ALA A 213 -19.20 16.70 18.16
C ALA A 213 -19.68 17.90 19.01
N ALA A 214 -19.98 19.05 18.39
CA ALA A 214 -20.55 20.20 19.08
C ALA A 214 -22.03 20.00 19.41
N GLU A 215 -22.80 19.37 18.52
CA GLU A 215 -24.21 19.02 18.73
C GLU A 215 -24.36 17.95 19.82
N GLU A 216 -23.53 16.90 19.81
CA GLU A 216 -23.49 15.86 20.84
C GLU A 216 -23.13 16.42 22.23
N ALA A 217 -22.21 17.39 22.29
CA ALA A 217 -21.83 18.06 23.53
C ALA A 217 -22.96 18.93 24.12
N ILE A 218 -23.85 19.45 23.28
CA ILE A 218 -25.02 20.22 23.71
C ILE A 218 -26.14 19.28 24.17
N ASN A 219 -26.35 18.16 23.46
CA ASN A 219 -27.46 17.24 23.70
C ASN A 219 -27.17 16.14 24.74
N ASN A 220 -25.92 16.02 25.21
CA ASN A 220 -25.48 14.97 26.15
C ASN A 220 -25.75 13.54 25.65
N GLU A 221 -25.80 13.37 24.33
CA GLU A 221 -25.99 12.07 23.67
C GLU A 221 -24.67 11.30 23.60
N PRO A 222 -24.70 9.95 23.68
CA PRO A 222 -23.51 9.14 23.49
C PRO A 222 -22.95 9.35 22.08
N LYS A 223 -21.61 9.37 21.93
CA LYS A 223 -20.93 9.60 20.65
C LYS A 223 -21.47 8.69 19.54
N GLY A 224 -22.01 9.29 18.49
CA GLY A 224 -22.52 8.60 17.32
C GLY A 224 -21.47 8.34 16.25
N TRP A 225 -21.97 7.92 15.09
CA TRP A 225 -21.21 7.61 13.88
C TRP A 225 -20.39 8.82 13.40
N ARG A 226 -19.11 8.60 13.06
CA ARG A 226 -18.22 9.65 12.52
C ARG A 226 -17.94 9.43 11.05
N TYR A 227 -17.84 10.52 10.29
CA TYR A 227 -17.36 10.46 8.91
C TYR A 227 -15.85 10.21 8.92
N VAL A 228 -15.40 9.02 8.55
CA VAL A 228 -13.98 8.71 8.43
C VAL A 228 -13.65 8.61 6.94
N LEU A 229 -12.69 9.42 6.49
CA LEU A 229 -12.20 9.52 5.12
C LEU A 229 -10.68 9.58 5.17
#